data_AF-A0A3C1LB53-F1
#
_entry.id   AF-A0A3C1LB53-F1
#
_cell.length_a   1.000
_cell.length_b   1.000
_cell.length_c   1.000
_cell.angle_alpha   90.00
_cell.angle_beta   90.00
_cell.angle_gamma   90.00
#
_symmetry.space_group_name_H-M   'P 1'
#
loop_
_entity.id
_entity.type
_entity.pdbx_description
1 polymer ?
#
loop_
_entity_poly.entity_id
_entity_poly.type
_entity_poly.pdbx_seq_one_letter_code
_entity_poly.pdbx_strand_id
1 'polypeptide(L)'
;MRDTVARSLAPVRVASLLSIACVLIAATVLLGRERRRELRLLAMRGEHPARIALAFTPSLLAAALPAGVLGFASAWLTVTHFGPSALLETHAIRSAVLAATACVLAGVMLAATTIGVLADRSVDHPTRHVHARFLLPLGCLTLCALTLWSFRRLDTVGGIRTYGVQARGGDMLALGFPLSLLLAVTAATALVLRAAITHARLSGGRLPRALRLGWRRVVLEAGPTVATVAAAALAAGSMITATALADGARDQLHDKAAVYVGSDLAVTLFDEPVLSPSLASRATLAWTTTADWADGRVELWGVDRATFAAATALRDDGSELPLADLIALLEPTVGTPAPAIVVGGDLAVGEEA
;
A
#
# COMPACT_ATOMS: atom_id res chain seq x y z
N MET A 1 10.17 17.03 0.20
CA MET A 1 10.13 15.64 0.72
C MET A 1 8.74 15.23 1.23
N ARG A 2 8.05 16.02 2.07
CA ARG A 2 6.67 15.75 2.54
C ARG A 2 5.66 15.46 1.42
N ASP A 3 5.63 16.27 0.36
CA ASP A 3 4.69 16.07 -0.77
C ASP A 3 4.99 14.85 -1.63
N THR A 4 6.23 14.36 -1.57
CA THR A 4 6.64 13.17 -2.33
C THR A 4 6.17 11.90 -1.62
N VAL A 5 6.36 11.83 -0.29
CA VAL A 5 5.88 10.71 0.54
C VAL A 5 4.35 10.67 0.61
N ALA A 6 3.70 11.83 0.70
CA ALA A 6 2.24 11.91 0.69
C ALA A 6 1.64 11.41 -0.63
N ARG A 7 2.28 11.73 -1.78
CA ARG A 7 1.85 11.28 -3.10
C ARG A 7 2.10 9.79 -3.33
N SER A 8 3.20 9.24 -2.84
CA SER A 8 3.47 7.79 -2.97
C SER A 8 2.55 6.94 -2.11
N LEU A 9 2.11 7.43 -0.95
CA LEU A 9 1.16 6.72 -0.07
C LEU A 9 -0.32 6.99 -0.40
N ALA A 10 -0.63 7.94 -1.29
CA ALA A 10 -2.01 8.31 -1.62
C ALA A 10 -2.86 7.12 -2.13
N PRO A 11 -2.37 6.24 -3.03
CA PRO A 11 -3.15 5.11 -3.51
C PRO A 11 -3.55 4.14 -2.38
N VAL A 12 -2.64 3.86 -1.46
CA VAL A 12 -2.88 2.99 -0.30
C VAL A 12 -3.92 3.61 0.64
N ARG A 13 -3.80 4.92 0.91
CA ARG A 13 -4.77 5.63 1.75
C ARG A 13 -6.17 5.59 1.16
N VAL A 14 -6.30 5.81 -0.15
CA VAL A 14 -7.58 5.73 -0.86
C VAL A 14 -8.14 4.30 -0.80
N ALA A 15 -7.29 3.28 -0.98
CA ALA A 15 -7.69 1.86 -0.88
C ALA A 15 -8.31 1.56 0.49
N SER A 16 -7.59 1.93 1.54
CA SER A 16 -7.97 1.68 2.93
C SER A 16 -9.24 2.44 3.30
N LEU A 17 -9.37 3.71 2.88
CA LEU A 17 -10.59 4.50 3.13
C LEU A 17 -11.81 3.94 2.44
N LEU A 18 -11.68 3.53 1.16
CA LEU A 18 -12.76 2.84 0.45
C LEU A 18 -13.13 1.53 1.15
N SER A 19 -12.13 0.81 1.65
CA SER A 19 -12.35 -0.43 2.38
C SER A 19 -13.16 -0.25 3.65
N ILE A 20 -12.73 0.69 4.49
CA ILE A 20 -13.44 1.06 5.71
C ILE A 20 -14.87 1.53 5.38
N ALA A 21 -15.05 2.34 4.33
CA ALA A 21 -16.37 2.81 3.93
C ALA A 21 -17.29 1.65 3.53
N CYS A 22 -16.82 0.68 2.73
CA CYS A 22 -17.58 -0.50 2.36
C CYS A 22 -17.99 -1.34 3.58
N VAL A 23 -17.07 -1.56 4.53
CA VAL A 23 -17.35 -2.28 5.79
C VAL A 23 -18.44 -1.55 6.58
N LEU A 24 -18.33 -0.22 6.69
CA LEU A 24 -19.27 0.59 7.45
C LEU A 24 -20.67 0.60 6.83
N ILE A 25 -20.78 0.65 5.49
CA ILE A 25 -22.06 0.51 4.78
C ILE A 25 -22.66 -0.88 5.07
N ALA A 26 -21.87 -1.94 5.01
CA ALA A 26 -22.35 -3.30 5.27
C ALA A 26 -22.89 -3.45 6.71
N ALA A 27 -22.15 -2.96 7.69
CA ALA A 27 -22.52 -2.99 9.10
C ALA A 27 -23.80 -2.18 9.38
N THR A 28 -23.91 -0.99 8.79
CA THR A 28 -25.07 -0.11 8.97
C THR A 28 -26.32 -0.65 8.28
N VAL A 29 -26.18 -1.31 7.13
CA VAL A 29 -27.28 -2.05 6.50
C VAL A 29 -27.76 -3.21 7.39
N LEU A 30 -26.85 -3.93 8.05
CA LEU A 30 -27.23 -5.00 8.99
C LEU A 30 -27.99 -4.43 10.19
N LEU A 31 -27.47 -3.36 10.79
CA LEU A 31 -28.12 -2.65 11.90
C LEU A 31 -29.51 -2.11 11.51
N GLY A 32 -29.62 -1.50 10.33
CA GLY A 32 -30.90 -1.03 9.82
C GLY A 32 -31.90 -2.14 9.53
N ARG A 33 -31.45 -3.35 9.17
CA ARG A 33 -32.31 -4.53 9.02
C ARG A 33 -32.80 -5.08 10.34
N GLU A 34 -31.96 -5.10 11.37
CA GLU A 34 -32.37 -5.45 12.73
C GLU A 34 -33.46 -4.48 13.23
N ARG A 35 -33.29 -3.19 12.92
CA ARG A 35 -34.21 -2.10 13.25
C ARG A 35 -35.35 -1.92 12.22
N ARG A 36 -35.56 -2.87 11.30
CA ARG A 36 -36.45 -2.68 10.14
C ARG A 36 -37.88 -2.29 10.50
N ARG A 37 -38.41 -2.81 11.62
CA ARG A 37 -39.77 -2.48 12.09
C ARG A 37 -39.86 -1.02 12.52
N GLU A 38 -38.87 -0.55 13.27
CA GLU A 38 -38.78 0.84 13.75
C GLU A 38 -38.63 1.81 12.57
N LEU A 39 -37.69 1.54 11.66
CA LEU A 39 -37.49 2.38 10.46
C LEU A 39 -38.74 2.45 9.58
N ARG A 40 -39.43 1.31 9.39
CA ARG A 40 -40.66 1.27 8.60
C ARG A 40 -41.80 2.03 9.27
N LEU A 41 -41.92 1.98 10.60
CA LEU A 41 -42.92 2.74 11.34
C LEU A 41 -42.69 4.26 11.20
N LEU A 42 -41.45 4.72 11.34
CA LEU A 42 -41.10 6.13 11.17
C LEU A 42 -41.35 6.61 9.74
N ALA A 43 -40.96 5.80 8.75
CA ALA A 43 -41.17 6.13 7.35
C ALA A 43 -42.67 6.12 6.97
N MET A 44 -43.49 5.19 7.50
CA MET A 44 -44.95 5.20 7.30
C MET A 44 -45.65 6.37 7.99
N ARG A 45 -45.05 6.96 9.04
CA ARG A 45 -45.52 8.22 9.64
C ARG A 45 -45.19 9.45 8.79
N GLY A 46 -44.54 9.28 7.64
CA GLY A 46 -44.16 10.37 6.75
C GLY A 46 -42.96 11.17 7.25
N GLU A 47 -42.15 10.63 8.17
CA GLU A 47 -40.94 11.31 8.59
C GLU A 47 -39.91 11.34 7.46
N HIS A 48 -39.35 12.52 7.22
CA HIS A 48 -38.33 12.71 6.19
C HIS A 48 -37.06 11.88 6.51
N PRO A 49 -36.42 11.22 5.52
CA PRO A 49 -35.26 10.35 5.74
C PRO A 49 -34.11 11.00 6.52
N ALA A 50 -33.92 12.32 6.35
CA ALA A 50 -32.92 13.08 7.11
C ALA A 50 -33.22 13.16 8.62
N ARG A 51 -34.49 13.24 9.03
CA ARG A 51 -34.87 13.25 10.45
C ARG A 51 -34.63 11.89 11.09
N ILE A 52 -34.96 10.82 10.37
CA ILE A 52 -34.67 9.45 10.79
C ILE A 52 -33.14 9.29 10.95
N ALA A 53 -32.36 9.69 9.96
CA ALA A 53 -30.89 9.65 10.05
C ALA A 53 -30.35 10.41 11.28
N LEU A 54 -30.85 11.63 11.53
CA LEU A 54 -30.46 12.44 12.68
C LEU A 54 -30.83 11.79 14.02
N ALA A 55 -31.98 11.12 14.10
CA ALA A 55 -32.41 10.42 15.31
C ALA A 55 -31.48 9.27 15.70
N PHE A 56 -30.86 8.60 14.71
CA PHE A 56 -29.90 7.51 14.94
C PHE A 56 -28.46 7.99 15.17
N THR A 57 -28.10 9.21 14.74
CA THR A 57 -26.78 9.82 14.95
C THR A 57 -26.21 9.70 16.38
N PRO A 58 -26.94 9.97 17.48
CA PRO A 58 -26.40 9.83 18.83
C PRO A 58 -25.99 8.39 19.17
N SER A 59 -26.76 7.40 18.73
CA SER A 59 -26.41 5.99 18.92
C SER A 59 -25.18 5.59 18.12
N LEU A 60 -25.03 6.13 16.91
CA LEU A 60 -23.85 5.91 16.07
C LEU A 60 -22.61 6.58 16.66
N LEU A 61 -22.74 7.81 17.18
CA LEU A 61 -21.66 8.51 17.89
C LEU A 61 -21.22 7.74 19.14
N ALA A 62 -22.16 7.24 19.93
CA ALA A 62 -21.86 6.47 21.13
C ALA A 62 -21.04 5.20 20.82
N ALA A 63 -21.26 4.58 19.66
CA ALA A 63 -20.45 3.45 19.20
C ALA A 63 -19.13 3.87 18.52
N ALA A 64 -19.14 4.96 17.74
CA ALA A 64 -18.01 5.39 16.94
C ALA A 64 -16.90 6.08 17.77
N LEU A 65 -17.27 6.81 18.83
CA LEU A 65 -16.30 7.48 19.71
C LEU A 65 -15.31 6.50 20.37
N PRO A 66 -15.73 5.45 21.09
CA PRO A 66 -14.80 4.50 21.68
C PRO A 66 -13.98 3.76 20.63
N ALA A 67 -14.57 3.42 19.47
CA ALA A 67 -13.84 2.83 18.36
C ALA A 67 -12.76 3.77 17.79
N GLY A 68 -13.06 5.07 17.66
CA GLY A 68 -12.11 6.09 17.24
C GLY A 68 -10.97 6.28 18.24
N VAL A 69 -11.26 6.27 19.54
CA VAL A 69 -10.24 6.32 20.61
C VAL A 69 -9.34 5.08 20.57
N LEU A 70 -9.91 3.89 20.43
CA LEU A 70 -9.14 2.64 20.32
C LEU A 70 -8.30 2.60 19.03
N GLY A 71 -8.84 3.09 17.91
CA GLY A 71 -8.12 3.22 16.65
C GLY A 71 -6.95 4.19 16.75
N PHE A 72 -7.15 5.34 17.39
CA PHE A 72 -6.09 6.31 17.65
C PHE A 72 -5.02 5.74 18.59
N ALA A 73 -5.42 5.09 19.68
CA ALA A 73 -4.50 4.49 20.65
C ALA A 73 -3.66 3.35 20.03
N SER A 74 -4.29 2.49 19.22
CA SER A 74 -3.57 1.43 18.50
C SER A 74 -2.60 1.99 17.47
N ALA A 75 -3.00 3.02 16.70
CA ALA A 75 -2.09 3.70 15.78
C ALA A 75 -0.91 4.34 16.53
N TRP A 76 -1.18 5.00 17.66
CA TRP A 76 -0.16 5.58 18.53
C TRP A 76 0.86 4.53 18.99
N LEU A 77 0.39 3.44 19.59
CA LEU A 77 1.24 2.35 20.07
C LEU A 77 2.08 1.74 18.95
N THR A 78 1.48 1.55 17.77
CA THR A 78 2.19 0.99 16.62
C THR A 78 3.33 1.91 16.17
N VAL A 79 3.08 3.22 16.09
CA VAL A 79 4.10 4.19 15.70
C VAL A 79 5.17 4.33 16.77
N THR A 80 4.84 4.30 18.06
CA THR A 80 5.84 4.44 19.12
C THR A 80 6.71 3.19 19.30
N HIS A 81 6.18 1.99 19.05
CA HIS A 81 6.93 0.74 19.21
C HIS A 81 7.69 0.30 17.95
N PHE A 82 7.14 0.56 16.76
CA PHE A 82 7.72 0.12 15.49
C PHE A 82 8.23 1.27 14.62
N GLY A 83 8.05 2.51 15.07
CA GLY A 83 8.57 3.69 14.37
C GLY A 83 10.07 3.87 14.59
N PRO A 84 10.76 4.55 13.65
CA PRO A 84 12.19 4.80 13.74
C PRO A 84 12.59 5.75 14.89
N SER A 85 11.62 6.48 15.47
CA SER A 85 11.83 7.34 16.63
C SER A 85 10.53 7.43 17.44
N ALA A 86 10.67 7.41 18.78
CA ALA A 86 9.56 7.64 19.70
C ALA A 86 9.18 9.13 19.84
N LEU A 87 9.98 10.04 19.30
CA LEU A 87 9.73 11.48 19.35
C LEU A 87 8.77 11.89 18.22
N LEU A 88 7.51 12.11 18.59
CA LEU A 88 6.48 12.62 17.67
C LEU A 88 6.47 14.15 17.67
N GLU A 89 6.62 14.75 16.49
CA GLU A 89 6.45 16.20 16.32
C GLU A 89 5.03 16.63 16.73
N THR A 90 4.90 17.74 17.45
CA THR A 90 3.59 18.30 17.88
C THR A 90 2.62 18.50 16.71
N HIS A 91 3.14 18.87 15.54
CA HIS A 91 2.34 19.02 14.32
C HIS A 91 1.77 17.68 13.84
N ALA A 92 2.55 16.59 13.90
CA ALA A 92 2.10 15.26 13.54
C ALA A 92 0.94 14.80 14.43
N ILE A 93 1.04 15.05 15.75
CA ILE A 93 -0.01 14.76 16.71
C ILE A 93 -1.29 15.52 16.37
N ARG A 94 -1.19 16.84 16.14
CA ARG A 94 -2.36 17.67 15.76
C ARG A 94 -3.01 17.17 14.47
N SER A 95 -2.20 16.84 13.46
CA SER A 95 -2.72 16.32 12.19
C SER A 95 -3.40 14.96 12.35
N ALA A 96 -2.87 14.08 13.21
CA ALA A 96 -3.45 12.78 13.49
C ALA A 96 -4.79 12.90 14.23
N VAL A 97 -4.89 13.80 15.22
CA VAL A 97 -6.15 14.07 15.92
C VAL A 97 -7.20 14.65 14.98
N LEU A 98 -6.82 15.59 14.10
CA LEU A 98 -7.72 16.16 13.09
C LEU A 98 -8.18 15.10 12.08
N ALA A 99 -7.28 14.23 11.62
CA ALA A 99 -7.62 13.15 10.71
C ALA A 99 -8.54 12.09 11.37
N ALA A 100 -8.27 11.72 12.62
CA ALA A 100 -9.08 10.77 13.37
C ALA A 100 -10.49 11.32 13.64
N THR A 101 -10.60 12.57 14.08
CA THR A 101 -11.89 13.24 14.29
C THR A 101 -12.67 13.38 12.97
N ALA A 102 -12.02 13.78 11.88
CA ALA A 102 -12.63 13.84 10.56
C ALA A 102 -13.13 12.46 10.09
N CYS A 103 -12.35 11.39 10.29
CA CYS A 103 -12.76 10.03 9.92
C CYS A 103 -13.97 9.55 10.73
N VAL A 104 -14.01 9.82 12.05
CA VAL A 104 -15.15 9.47 12.89
C VAL A 104 -16.41 10.20 12.42
N LEU A 105 -16.31 11.52 12.17
CA LEU A 105 -17.44 12.31 11.68
C LEU A 105 -17.92 11.86 10.30
N ALA A 106 -16.99 11.63 9.36
CA ALA A 106 -17.32 11.13 8.03
C ALA A 106 -17.97 9.74 8.09
N GLY A 107 -17.48 8.86 8.97
CA GLY A 107 -18.06 7.54 9.20
C GLY A 107 -19.48 7.63 9.76
N VAL A 108 -19.72 8.46 10.77
CA VAL A 108 -21.06 8.68 11.32
C VAL A 108 -22.02 9.26 10.27
N MET A 109 -21.57 10.22 9.47
CA MET A 109 -22.37 10.79 8.36
C MET A 109 -22.72 9.74 7.31
N LEU A 110 -21.75 8.91 6.92
CA LEU A 110 -21.96 7.82 5.97
C LEU A 110 -22.91 6.75 6.53
N ALA A 111 -22.81 6.44 7.82
CA ALA A 111 -23.72 5.53 8.50
C ALA A 111 -25.16 6.10 8.59
N ALA A 112 -25.31 7.35 9.01
CA ALA A 112 -26.60 8.03 9.15
C ALA A 112 -27.31 8.17 7.79
N THR A 113 -26.58 8.56 6.75
CA THR A 113 -27.12 8.62 5.38
C THR A 113 -27.55 7.24 4.88
N THR A 114 -26.78 6.19 5.15
CA THR A 114 -27.14 4.81 4.80
C THR A 114 -28.45 4.37 5.49
N ILE A 115 -28.63 4.71 6.77
CA ILE A 115 -29.88 4.44 7.52
C ILE A 115 -31.05 5.22 6.91
N GLY A 116 -30.87 6.50 6.58
CA GLY A 116 -31.90 7.32 5.95
C GLY A 116 -32.36 6.74 4.61
N VAL A 117 -31.42 6.36 3.74
CA VAL A 117 -31.71 5.70 2.45
C VAL A 117 -32.41 4.35 2.65
N LEU A 118 -32.02 3.59 3.67
CA LEU A 118 -32.66 2.30 3.96
C LEU A 118 -34.11 2.48 4.46
N ALA A 119 -34.36 3.51 5.26
CA ALA A 119 -35.70 3.86 5.74
C ALA A 119 -36.62 4.29 4.59
N ASP A 120 -36.13 5.14 3.69
CA ASP A 120 -36.84 5.61 2.50
C ASP A 120 -37.24 4.43 1.59
N ARG A 121 -36.26 3.57 1.26
CA ARG A 121 -36.47 2.35 0.47
C ARG A 121 -37.30 1.27 1.17
N SER A 122 -37.68 1.47 2.44
CA SER A 122 -38.54 0.52 3.16
C SER A 122 -40.04 0.77 2.91
N VAL A 123 -40.38 1.97 2.44
CA VAL A 123 -41.74 2.40 2.07
C VAL A 123 -41.93 2.31 0.57
N ASP A 124 -40.97 2.81 -0.22
CA ASP A 124 -40.96 2.62 -1.66
C ASP A 124 -40.37 1.27 -2.02
N HIS A 125 -41.19 0.38 -2.57
CA HIS A 125 -40.72 -0.83 -3.24
C HIS A 125 -40.48 -0.53 -4.72
N PRO A 126 -39.28 -0.10 -5.17
CA PRO A 126 -39.01 -0.10 -6.59
C PRO A 126 -38.98 -1.55 -7.09
N THR A 127 -39.80 -1.83 -8.09
CA THR A 127 -39.94 -3.10 -8.84
C THR A 127 -38.68 -3.53 -9.62
N ARG A 128 -37.48 -3.06 -9.25
CA ARG A 128 -36.25 -3.08 -10.06
C ARG A 128 -35.30 -4.28 -9.84
N HIS A 129 -35.82 -5.45 -9.47
CA HIS A 129 -34.97 -6.63 -9.21
C HIS A 129 -34.24 -7.19 -10.44
N VAL A 130 -34.71 -6.91 -11.66
CA VAL A 130 -34.15 -7.50 -12.89
C VAL A 130 -32.81 -6.85 -13.29
N HIS A 131 -32.71 -5.51 -13.24
CA HIS A 131 -31.50 -4.80 -13.68
C HIS A 131 -30.30 -5.05 -12.75
N ALA A 132 -30.51 -5.14 -11.44
CA ALA A 132 -29.43 -5.39 -10.49
C ALA A 132 -28.76 -6.76 -10.64
N ARG A 133 -29.43 -7.75 -11.25
CA ARG A 133 -28.83 -9.07 -11.51
C ARG A 133 -27.87 -9.06 -12.70
N PHE A 134 -28.10 -8.18 -13.69
CA PHE A 134 -27.24 -8.03 -14.86
C PHE A 134 -26.17 -6.94 -14.67
N LEU A 135 -26.48 -5.86 -13.95
CA LEU A 135 -25.53 -4.77 -13.68
C LEU A 135 -24.37 -5.18 -12.77
N LEU A 136 -24.58 -6.09 -11.82
CA LEU A 136 -23.54 -6.53 -10.89
C LEU A 136 -22.40 -7.34 -11.57
N PRO A 137 -22.70 -8.38 -12.38
CA PRO A 137 -21.65 -9.07 -13.14
C PRO A 137 -21.03 -8.15 -14.19
N LEU A 138 -21.81 -7.25 -14.82
CA LEU A 138 -21.27 -6.25 -15.74
C LEU A 138 -20.27 -5.33 -15.03
N GLY A 139 -20.61 -4.81 -13.84
CA GLY A 139 -19.72 -3.97 -13.03
C GLY A 139 -18.45 -4.70 -12.59
N CYS A 140 -18.53 -6.00 -12.29
CA CYS A 140 -17.35 -6.80 -12.03
C CYS A 140 -16.49 -6.99 -13.29
N LEU A 141 -17.09 -7.23 -14.44
CA LEU A 141 -16.38 -7.34 -15.72
C LEU A 141 -15.69 -6.02 -16.07
N THR A 142 -16.34 -4.88 -15.86
CA THR A 142 -15.70 -3.57 -16.10
C THR A 142 -14.54 -3.33 -15.15
N LEU A 143 -14.65 -3.74 -13.88
CA LEU A 143 -13.52 -3.69 -12.94
C LEU A 143 -12.37 -4.60 -13.38
N CYS A 144 -12.65 -5.85 -13.76
CA CYS A 144 -11.63 -6.77 -14.27
C CYS A 144 -10.95 -6.24 -15.54
N ALA A 145 -11.72 -5.65 -16.46
CA ALA A 145 -11.21 -5.02 -17.67
C ALA A 145 -10.33 -3.81 -17.34
N LEU A 146 -10.76 -2.96 -16.40
CA LEU A 146 -9.98 -1.83 -15.91
C LEU A 146 -8.66 -2.30 -15.28
N THR A 147 -8.69 -3.37 -14.48
CA THR A 147 -7.50 -3.98 -13.89
C THR A 147 -6.54 -4.50 -14.94
N LEU A 148 -7.03 -5.24 -15.93
CA LEU A 148 -6.20 -5.78 -17.00
C LEU A 148 -5.57 -4.66 -17.85
N TRP A 149 -6.35 -3.60 -18.12
CA TRP A 149 -5.88 -2.45 -18.87
C TRP A 149 -4.82 -1.67 -18.08
N SER A 150 -5.07 -1.45 -16.79
CA SER A 150 -4.13 -0.83 -15.86
C SER A 150 -2.83 -1.64 -15.72
N PHE A 151 -2.91 -2.97 -15.64
CA PHE A 151 -1.75 -3.86 -15.62
C PHE A 151 -0.91 -3.75 -16.89
N ARG A 152 -1.54 -3.84 -18.07
CA ARG A 152 -0.82 -3.69 -19.35
C ARG A 152 -0.18 -2.32 -19.50
N ARG A 153 -0.83 -1.28 -18.96
CA ARG A 153 -0.28 0.07 -18.94
C ARG A 153 0.94 0.16 -18.01
N LEU A 154 0.88 -0.48 -16.85
CA LEU A 154 2.00 -0.56 -15.91
C LEU A 154 3.19 -1.31 -16.51
N ASP A 155 2.94 -2.40 -17.24
CA ASP A 155 3.97 -3.20 -17.91
C ASP A 155 4.66 -2.43 -19.06
N THR A 156 3.88 -1.63 -19.81
CA THR A 156 4.39 -0.87 -20.97
C THR A 156 5.04 0.47 -20.60
N VAL A 157 4.47 1.22 -19.66
CA VAL A 157 4.94 2.57 -19.29
C VAL A 157 5.88 2.52 -18.07
N GLY A 158 5.79 1.47 -17.25
CA GLY A 158 6.49 1.36 -15.98
C GLY A 158 5.86 2.19 -14.86
N GLY A 159 6.38 2.02 -13.64
CA GLY A 159 5.98 2.77 -12.45
C GLY A 159 6.53 4.21 -12.41
N ILE A 160 6.25 4.92 -11.32
CA ILE A 160 6.83 6.25 -11.07
C ILE A 160 8.36 6.12 -11.00
N ARG A 161 9.08 6.91 -11.80
CA ARG A 161 10.54 7.04 -11.71
C ARG A 161 10.87 8.24 -10.85
N THR A 162 11.65 8.03 -9.78
CA THR A 162 12.08 9.11 -8.88
C THR A 162 13.52 9.51 -9.23
N TYR A 163 13.67 10.67 -9.88
CA TYR A 163 14.98 11.26 -10.15
C TYR A 163 15.25 12.32 -9.08
N GLY A 164 16.15 12.03 -8.14
CA GLY A 164 16.42 12.91 -6.99
C GLY A 164 15.17 13.13 -6.13
N VAL A 165 14.77 14.40 -5.94
CA VAL A 165 13.61 14.80 -5.10
C VAL A 165 12.32 14.92 -5.92
N GLN A 166 12.41 14.99 -7.25
CA GLN A 166 11.25 15.08 -8.14
C GLN A 166 10.81 13.69 -8.62
N ALA A 167 9.57 13.32 -8.31
CA ALA A 167 8.88 12.25 -9.01
C ALA A 167 8.52 12.75 -10.42
N ARG A 168 9.07 12.12 -11.46
CA ARG A 168 8.76 12.42 -12.87
C ARG A 168 8.24 11.17 -13.55
N GLY A 169 7.09 11.31 -14.21
CA GLY A 169 6.42 10.19 -14.88
C GLY A 169 5.57 9.32 -13.95
N GLY A 170 4.75 8.48 -14.56
CA GLY A 170 3.74 7.64 -13.91
C GLY A 170 2.35 7.96 -14.47
N ASP A 171 1.81 7.06 -15.28
CA ASP A 171 0.41 7.15 -15.72
C ASP A 171 -0.51 6.92 -14.50
N MET A 172 -1.47 7.81 -14.23
CA MET A 172 -2.40 7.65 -13.11
C MET A 172 -3.18 6.34 -13.20
N LEU A 173 -3.42 5.85 -14.43
CA LEU A 173 -4.05 4.55 -14.64
C LEU A 173 -3.16 3.39 -14.24
N ALA A 174 -1.85 3.46 -14.49
CA ALA A 174 -0.90 2.43 -14.05
C ALA A 174 -0.79 2.40 -12.52
N LEU A 175 -0.83 3.58 -11.87
CA LEU A 175 -0.83 3.70 -10.41
C LEU A 175 -2.12 3.21 -9.76
N GLY A 176 -3.23 3.20 -10.51
CA GLY A 176 -4.50 2.63 -10.07
C GLY A 176 -4.56 1.11 -10.09
N PHE A 177 -3.53 0.41 -10.57
CA PHE A 177 -3.55 -1.04 -10.73
C PHE A 177 -3.88 -1.78 -9.42
N PRO A 178 -3.15 -1.56 -8.30
CA PRO A 178 -3.40 -2.31 -7.07
C PRO A 178 -4.82 -2.09 -6.53
N LEU A 179 -5.33 -0.86 -6.65
CA LEU A 179 -6.69 -0.48 -6.26
C LEU A 179 -7.73 -1.23 -7.11
N SER A 180 -7.58 -1.18 -8.43
CA SER A 180 -8.51 -1.82 -9.35
C SER A 180 -8.50 -3.34 -9.17
N LEU A 181 -7.33 -3.96 -9.01
CA LEU A 181 -7.17 -5.39 -8.76
C LEU A 181 -7.88 -5.81 -7.48
N LEU A 182 -7.65 -5.07 -6.39
CA LEU A 182 -8.26 -5.33 -5.10
C LEU A 182 -9.80 -5.26 -5.20
N LEU A 183 -10.33 -4.23 -5.87
CA LEU A 183 -11.76 -4.09 -6.11
C LEU A 183 -12.32 -5.21 -7.00
N ALA A 184 -11.61 -5.59 -8.06
CA ALA A 184 -12.01 -6.65 -8.97
C ALA A 184 -12.07 -8.02 -8.27
N VAL A 185 -11.04 -8.38 -7.50
CA VAL A 185 -10.99 -9.63 -6.73
C VAL A 185 -12.09 -9.66 -5.68
N THR A 186 -12.33 -8.54 -4.99
CA THR A 186 -13.40 -8.45 -3.99
C THR A 186 -14.78 -8.60 -4.63
N ALA A 187 -15.01 -7.94 -5.76
CA ALA A 187 -16.26 -8.03 -6.52
C ALA A 187 -16.49 -9.46 -7.07
N ALA A 188 -15.45 -10.10 -7.61
CA ALA A 188 -15.51 -11.47 -8.08
C ALA A 188 -15.83 -12.44 -6.93
N THR A 189 -15.16 -12.28 -5.78
CA THR A 189 -15.42 -13.08 -4.57
C THR A 189 -16.86 -12.90 -4.09
N ALA A 190 -17.37 -11.67 -4.10
CA ALA A 190 -18.74 -11.37 -3.72
C ALA A 190 -19.77 -12.02 -4.68
N LEU A 191 -19.50 -12.02 -5.99
CA LEU A 191 -20.34 -12.68 -6.99
C LEU A 191 -20.34 -14.20 -6.83
N VAL A 192 -19.16 -14.81 -6.68
CA VAL A 192 -19.00 -16.25 -6.46
C VAL A 192 -19.71 -16.66 -5.18
N LEU A 193 -19.51 -15.92 -4.09
CA LEU A 193 -20.17 -16.19 -2.81
C LEU A 193 -21.69 -16.03 -2.91
N ARG A 194 -22.17 -15.00 -3.60
CA ARG A 194 -23.61 -14.82 -3.84
C ARG A 194 -24.19 -15.98 -4.64
N ALA A 195 -23.51 -16.42 -5.69
CA ALA A 195 -23.93 -17.56 -6.51
C ALA A 195 -23.93 -18.86 -5.68
N ALA A 196 -22.88 -19.10 -4.91
CA ALA A 196 -22.75 -20.25 -4.01
C ALA A 196 -23.88 -20.27 -2.97
N ILE A 197 -24.17 -19.12 -2.32
CA ILE A 197 -25.28 -19.00 -1.37
C ILE A 197 -26.62 -19.29 -2.06
N THR A 198 -26.85 -18.77 -3.27
CA THR A 198 -28.11 -19.06 -3.98
C THR A 198 -28.30 -20.53 -4.30
N HIS A 199 -27.23 -21.26 -4.66
CA HIS A 199 -27.29 -22.71 -4.87
C HIS A 199 -27.46 -23.47 -3.55
N ALA A 200 -26.84 -22.99 -2.48
CA ALA A 200 -26.95 -23.55 -1.14
C ALA A 200 -28.32 -23.33 -0.47
N ARG A 201 -29.24 -22.52 -1.05
CA ARG A 201 -30.59 -22.29 -0.52
C ARG A 201 -31.42 -23.55 -0.34
N LEU A 202 -31.15 -24.56 -1.15
CA LEU A 202 -31.84 -25.85 -1.12
C LEU A 202 -31.12 -26.89 -0.25
N SER A 203 -29.97 -26.55 0.35
CA SER A 203 -29.17 -27.46 1.16
C SER A 203 -29.50 -27.37 2.66
N GLY A 204 -28.96 -28.31 3.46
CA GLY A 204 -29.09 -28.29 4.92
C GLY A 204 -30.28 -29.07 5.50
N GLY A 205 -31.02 -29.80 4.67
CA GLY A 205 -32.11 -30.68 5.14
C GLY A 205 -31.65 -31.77 6.11
N ARG A 206 -30.39 -32.22 6.00
CA ARG A 206 -29.77 -33.25 6.86
C ARG A 206 -29.08 -32.71 8.11
N LEU A 207 -28.98 -31.38 8.28
CA LEU A 207 -28.30 -30.79 9.44
C LEU A 207 -29.13 -30.92 10.73
N PRO A 208 -28.50 -31.12 11.91
CA PRO A 208 -29.16 -31.02 13.21
C PRO A 208 -29.86 -29.67 13.39
N ARG A 209 -30.91 -29.62 14.22
CA ARG A 209 -31.81 -28.45 14.34
C ARG A 209 -31.05 -27.14 14.65
N ALA A 210 -30.07 -27.17 15.56
CA ALA A 210 -29.28 -25.99 15.92
C ALA A 210 -28.44 -25.47 14.74
N LEU A 211 -27.70 -26.35 14.06
CA LEU A 211 -26.89 -26.01 12.88
C LEU A 211 -27.75 -25.56 11.69
N ARG A 212 -28.93 -26.17 11.53
CA ARG A 212 -29.86 -25.82 10.46
C ARG A 212 -30.40 -24.40 10.59
N LEU A 213 -30.65 -23.93 11.82
CA LEU A 213 -31.07 -22.54 12.07
C LEU A 213 -29.97 -21.55 11.71
N GLY A 214 -28.73 -21.81 12.13
CA GLY A 214 -27.58 -21.00 11.75
C GLY A 214 -27.35 -20.98 10.24
N TRP A 215 -27.36 -22.15 9.60
CA TRP A 215 -27.21 -22.30 8.15
C TRP A 215 -28.30 -21.55 7.37
N ARG A 216 -29.56 -21.72 7.76
CA ARG A 216 -30.67 -21.00 7.11
C ARG A 216 -30.54 -19.49 7.28
N ARG A 217 -30.07 -18.99 8.43
CA ARG A 217 -29.87 -17.56 8.64
C ARG A 217 -28.82 -16.99 7.68
N VAL A 218 -27.68 -17.66 7.54
CA VAL A 218 -26.61 -17.28 6.60
C VAL A 218 -27.10 -17.32 5.14
N VAL A 219 -27.83 -18.37 4.76
CA VAL A 219 -28.21 -18.61 3.36
C VAL A 219 -29.42 -17.78 2.91
N LEU A 220 -30.36 -17.51 3.82
CA LEU A 220 -31.53 -16.65 3.56
C LEU A 220 -31.12 -15.17 3.54
N GLU A 221 -30.10 -14.78 4.30
CA GLU A 221 -29.60 -13.40 4.38
C GLU A 221 -28.31 -13.18 3.56
N ALA A 222 -28.31 -13.61 2.30
CA ALA A 222 -27.14 -13.53 1.43
C ALA A 222 -26.50 -12.13 1.31
N GLY A 223 -27.29 -11.05 1.40
CA GLY A 223 -26.80 -9.67 1.23
C GLY A 223 -25.76 -9.27 2.30
N PRO A 224 -26.14 -9.25 3.59
CA PRO A 224 -25.22 -8.92 4.68
C PRO A 224 -24.01 -9.84 4.75
N THR A 225 -24.19 -11.16 4.56
CA THR A 225 -23.06 -12.11 4.56
C THR A 225 -22.06 -11.82 3.44
N VAL A 226 -22.54 -11.56 2.22
CA VAL A 226 -21.65 -11.21 1.11
C VAL A 226 -20.95 -9.88 1.39
N ALA A 227 -21.67 -8.90 1.95
CA ALA A 227 -21.11 -7.59 2.26
C ALA A 227 -20.04 -7.66 3.36
N THR A 228 -20.23 -8.46 4.42
CA THR A 228 -19.23 -8.65 5.49
C THR A 228 -18.00 -9.42 5.00
N VAL A 229 -18.18 -10.44 4.17
CA VAL A 229 -17.05 -11.17 3.57
C VAL A 229 -16.28 -10.29 2.59
N ALA A 230 -16.98 -9.54 1.74
CA ALA A 230 -16.34 -8.58 0.83
C ALA A 230 -15.54 -7.52 1.59
N ALA A 231 -16.12 -6.97 2.65
CA ALA A 231 -15.45 -6.04 3.56
C ALA A 231 -14.18 -6.64 4.19
N ALA A 232 -14.25 -7.87 4.71
CA ALA A 232 -13.10 -8.56 5.29
C ALA A 232 -12.00 -8.84 4.24
N ALA A 233 -12.38 -9.30 3.04
CA ALA A 233 -11.46 -9.54 1.94
C ALA A 233 -10.76 -8.26 1.49
N LEU A 234 -11.49 -7.15 1.38
CA LEU A 234 -10.97 -5.84 1.00
C LEU A 234 -9.99 -5.30 2.04
N ALA A 235 -10.26 -5.49 3.34
CA ALA A 235 -9.37 -5.12 4.43
C ALA A 235 -8.09 -5.97 4.48
N ALA A 236 -8.23 -7.30 4.33
CA ALA A 236 -7.07 -8.19 4.26
C ALA A 236 -6.20 -7.87 3.03
N GLY A 237 -6.83 -7.68 1.87
CA GLY A 237 -6.12 -7.35 0.64
C GLY A 237 -5.46 -5.96 0.67
N SER A 238 -6.05 -4.97 1.35
CA SER A 238 -5.37 -3.67 1.55
C SER A 238 -4.13 -3.80 2.43
N MET A 239 -4.17 -4.65 3.47
CA MET A 239 -3.00 -4.93 4.32
C MET A 239 -1.89 -5.64 3.53
N ILE A 240 -2.24 -6.64 2.73
CA ILE A 240 -1.28 -7.35 1.86
C ILE A 240 -0.67 -6.38 0.83
N THR A 241 -1.47 -5.51 0.24
CA THR A 241 -0.98 -4.51 -0.72
C THR A 241 -0.05 -3.51 -0.04
N ALA A 242 -0.38 -3.05 1.17
CA ALA A 242 0.43 -2.12 1.93
C ALA A 242 1.80 -2.72 2.33
N THR A 243 1.80 -3.99 2.75
CA THR A 243 3.05 -4.72 3.08
C THR A 243 3.93 -4.91 1.85
N ALA A 244 3.37 -5.39 0.74
CA ALA A 244 4.10 -5.52 -0.52
C ALA A 244 4.70 -4.19 -1.02
N LEU A 245 3.97 -3.09 -0.87
CA LEU A 245 4.50 -1.76 -1.22
C LEU A 245 5.60 -1.28 -0.28
N ALA A 246 5.50 -1.59 1.02
CA ALA A 246 6.53 -1.23 1.99
C ALA A 246 7.82 -2.03 1.75
N ASP A 247 7.69 -3.32 1.44
CA ASP A 247 8.84 -4.18 1.13
C ASP A 247 9.47 -3.77 -0.20
N GLY A 248 8.68 -3.55 -1.25
CA GLY A 248 9.22 -3.05 -2.52
C GLY A 248 9.90 -1.67 -2.40
N ALA A 249 9.44 -0.81 -1.50
CA ALA A 249 10.12 0.46 -1.22
C ALA A 249 11.46 0.27 -0.48
N ARG A 250 11.57 -0.74 0.41
CA ARG A 250 12.83 -1.09 1.07
C ARG A 250 13.82 -1.66 0.07
N ASP A 251 13.37 -2.59 -0.77
CA ASP A 251 14.20 -3.19 -1.82
C ASP A 251 14.72 -2.13 -2.78
N GLN A 252 13.86 -1.20 -3.24
CA GLN A 252 14.29 -0.07 -4.07
C GLN A 252 15.28 0.86 -3.38
N LEU A 253 15.16 1.09 -2.08
CA LEU A 253 16.12 1.89 -1.33
C LEU A 253 17.47 1.17 -1.24
N HIS A 254 17.46 -0.13 -1.00
CA HIS A 254 18.66 -0.95 -0.95
C HIS A 254 19.36 -1.02 -2.31
N ASP A 255 18.60 -1.28 -3.39
CA ASP A 255 19.11 -1.24 -4.76
C ASP A 255 19.69 0.13 -5.11
N LYS A 256 19.04 1.22 -4.68
CA LYS A 256 19.53 2.57 -4.93
C LYS A 256 20.80 2.86 -4.14
N ALA A 257 20.90 2.41 -2.89
CA ALA A 257 22.11 2.54 -2.10
C ALA A 257 23.27 1.75 -2.74
N ALA A 258 23.01 0.51 -3.16
CA ALA A 258 23.98 -0.31 -3.88
C ALA A 258 24.44 0.35 -5.19
N VAL A 259 23.54 0.93 -5.99
CA VAL A 259 23.90 1.53 -7.29
C VAL A 259 24.61 2.89 -7.16
N TYR A 260 24.12 3.78 -6.29
CA TYR A 260 24.67 5.14 -6.20
C TYR A 260 25.86 5.28 -5.26
N VAL A 261 25.93 4.42 -4.25
CA VAL A 261 26.94 4.50 -3.18
C VAL A 261 27.84 3.26 -3.17
N GLY A 262 27.39 2.12 -3.72
CA GLY A 262 28.08 0.85 -3.60
C GLY A 262 27.93 0.21 -2.21
N SER A 263 27.29 0.89 -1.25
CA SER A 263 27.14 0.45 0.14
C SER A 263 25.90 1.07 0.79
N ASP A 264 25.44 0.52 1.91
CA ASP A 264 24.27 1.02 2.66
C ASP A 264 24.49 2.44 3.22
N LEU A 265 25.76 2.84 3.44
CA LEU A 265 26.13 4.14 3.99
C LEU A 265 27.51 4.56 3.47
N ALA A 266 27.61 5.79 2.95
CA ALA A 266 28.87 6.48 2.75
C ALA A 266 28.90 7.78 3.55
N VAL A 267 30.03 8.02 4.21
CA VAL A 267 30.29 9.23 4.96
C VAL A 267 31.58 9.85 4.44
N THR A 268 31.49 11.08 3.94
CA THR A 268 32.68 11.85 3.57
C THR A 268 33.32 12.42 4.82
N LEU A 269 34.59 12.07 5.04
CA LEU A 269 35.39 12.53 6.16
C LEU A 269 36.52 13.40 5.61
N PHE A 270 36.81 14.50 6.30
CA PHE A 270 37.85 15.46 5.88
C PHE A 270 39.21 15.21 6.54
N ASP A 271 39.22 14.46 7.65
CA ASP A 271 40.41 13.99 8.35
C ASP A 271 40.58 12.48 8.13
N GLU A 272 41.83 11.98 8.18
CA GLU A 272 42.12 10.57 7.97
C GLU A 272 41.48 9.70 9.08
N PRO A 273 40.49 8.87 8.74
CA PRO A 273 39.71 8.16 9.74
C PRO A 273 40.38 6.85 10.14
N VAL A 274 40.51 6.61 11.45
CA VAL A 274 40.90 5.29 11.96
C VAL A 274 39.65 4.44 12.08
N LEU A 275 39.56 3.40 11.25
CA LEU A 275 38.48 2.40 11.35
C LEU A 275 38.56 1.69 12.70
N SER A 276 37.47 1.76 13.48
CA SER A 276 37.37 0.98 14.71
C SER A 276 37.39 -0.52 14.38
N PRO A 277 38.03 -1.39 15.20
CA PRO A 277 38.07 -2.83 14.96
C PRO A 277 36.68 -3.48 14.83
N SER A 278 35.66 -2.88 15.44
CA SER A 278 34.26 -3.34 15.35
C SER A 278 33.58 -3.04 14.01
N LEU A 279 34.14 -2.13 13.21
CA LEU A 279 33.64 -1.72 11.90
C LEU A 279 34.51 -2.25 10.75
N ALA A 280 35.77 -2.59 11.03
CA ALA A 280 36.74 -3.03 10.02
C ALA A 280 36.28 -4.25 9.19
N SER A 281 35.36 -5.08 9.70
CA SER A 281 34.80 -6.22 8.96
C SER A 281 33.63 -5.87 8.02
N ARG A 282 33.11 -4.64 8.08
CA ARG A 282 31.91 -4.19 7.34
C ARG A 282 32.03 -2.78 6.74
N ALA A 283 33.20 -2.17 6.81
CA ALA A 283 33.46 -0.84 6.32
C ALA A 283 34.82 -0.82 5.62
N THR A 284 34.93 0.03 4.60
CA THR A 284 36.14 0.23 3.81
C THR A 284 36.40 1.72 3.65
N LEU A 285 37.65 2.08 3.38
CA LEU A 285 38.02 3.45 3.05
C LEU A 285 38.15 3.57 1.53
N ALA A 286 37.55 4.64 1.01
CA ALA A 286 37.70 5.06 -0.37
C ALA A 286 38.14 6.52 -0.39
N TRP A 287 39.06 6.83 -1.29
CA TRP A 287 39.56 8.17 -1.54
C TRP A 287 39.07 8.62 -2.90
N THR A 288 38.56 9.85 -3.00
CA THR A 288 38.22 10.48 -4.27
C THR A 288 39.15 11.65 -4.53
N THR A 289 39.64 11.76 -5.76
CA THR A 289 40.34 12.94 -6.26
C THR A 289 39.97 13.17 -7.71
N THR A 290 40.10 14.40 -8.19
CA THR A 290 39.89 14.72 -9.61
C THR A 290 41.22 14.96 -10.29
N ALA A 291 41.42 14.35 -11.45
CA ALA A 291 42.56 14.62 -12.31
C ALA A 291 42.10 15.07 -13.70
N ASP A 292 42.89 15.89 -14.35
CA ASP A 292 42.68 16.23 -15.76
C ASP A 292 43.36 15.14 -16.61
N TRP A 293 42.62 14.57 -17.57
CA TRP A 293 43.12 13.51 -18.46
C TRP A 293 42.57 13.70 -19.87
N ALA A 294 43.46 13.75 -20.85
CA ALA A 294 43.17 14.17 -22.23
C ALA A 294 42.41 15.52 -22.26
N ASP A 295 41.27 15.58 -22.96
CA ASP A 295 40.41 16.78 -23.08
C ASP A 295 39.32 16.86 -21.99
N GLY A 296 39.40 16.04 -20.94
CA GLY A 296 38.36 15.91 -19.92
C GLY A 296 38.90 15.90 -18.49
N ARG A 297 37.96 15.92 -17.53
CA ARG A 297 38.24 15.71 -16.12
C ARG A 297 37.75 14.32 -15.73
N VAL A 298 38.64 13.53 -15.13
CA VAL A 298 38.33 12.20 -14.60
C VAL A 298 38.28 12.24 -13.08
N GLU A 299 37.37 11.46 -12.50
CA GLU A 299 37.31 11.24 -11.05
C GLU A 299 38.02 9.92 -10.75
N LEU A 300 39.07 10.00 -9.94
CA LEU A 300 39.88 8.87 -9.51
C LEU A 300 39.40 8.42 -8.15
N TRP A 301 39.02 7.14 -8.07
CA TRP A 301 38.63 6.48 -6.83
C TRP A 301 39.73 5.52 -6.40
N GLY A 302 40.39 5.84 -5.28
CA GLY A 302 41.30 4.93 -4.59
C GLY A 302 40.52 4.07 -3.60
N VAL A 303 40.76 2.77 -3.57
CA VAL A 303 40.03 1.82 -2.71
C VAL A 303 40.99 0.90 -1.99
N ASP A 304 40.67 0.50 -0.76
CA ASP A 304 41.41 -0.52 -0.03
C ASP A 304 41.04 -1.94 -0.53
N ARG A 305 41.96 -2.58 -1.26
CA ARG A 305 41.75 -3.90 -1.89
C ARG A 305 41.35 -4.98 -0.88
N ALA A 306 41.84 -4.92 0.35
CA ALA A 306 41.59 -5.96 1.35
C ALA A 306 40.15 -5.95 1.87
N THR A 307 39.51 -4.78 1.88
CA THR A 307 38.20 -4.58 2.54
C THR A 307 37.09 -4.19 1.57
N PHE A 308 37.41 -3.65 0.39
CA PHE A 308 36.42 -3.07 -0.51
C PHE A 308 35.40 -4.09 -1.02
N ALA A 309 35.85 -5.28 -1.44
CA ALA A 309 34.96 -6.34 -1.93
C ALA A 309 33.96 -6.84 -0.88
N ALA A 310 34.32 -6.75 0.40
CA ALA A 310 33.51 -7.24 1.51
C ALA A 310 32.51 -6.18 2.03
N ALA A 311 32.82 -4.90 1.82
CA ALA A 311 32.02 -3.77 2.32
C ALA A 311 31.14 -3.12 1.24
N THR A 312 31.32 -3.49 -0.03
CA THR A 312 30.58 -2.91 -1.15
C THR A 312 29.95 -3.99 -2.03
N ALA A 313 28.84 -3.64 -2.67
CA ALA A 313 28.12 -4.50 -3.59
C ALA A 313 28.21 -3.95 -5.02
N LEU A 314 28.51 -4.83 -5.97
CA LEU A 314 28.39 -4.56 -7.39
C LEU A 314 27.07 -5.15 -7.89
N ARG A 315 26.34 -4.41 -8.72
CA ARG A 315 25.10 -4.89 -9.34
C ARG A 315 25.40 -6.03 -10.31
N ASP A 316 24.52 -7.03 -10.39
CA ASP A 316 24.72 -8.24 -11.20
C ASP A 316 24.88 -7.98 -12.71
N ASP A 317 24.41 -6.82 -13.21
CA ASP A 317 24.55 -6.40 -14.61
C ASP A 317 25.67 -5.34 -14.81
N GLY A 318 26.44 -5.03 -13.77
CA GLY A 318 27.47 -3.99 -13.79
C GLY A 318 28.79 -4.43 -14.39
N SER A 319 29.07 -5.74 -14.40
CA SER A 319 30.28 -6.36 -14.94
C SER A 319 30.05 -7.85 -15.15
N GLU A 320 30.70 -8.45 -16.15
CA GLU A 320 30.73 -9.91 -16.32
C GLU A 320 31.60 -10.61 -15.25
N LEU A 321 32.54 -9.87 -14.66
CA LEU A 321 33.39 -10.33 -13.56
C LEU A 321 32.84 -9.92 -12.20
N PRO A 322 32.91 -10.79 -11.19
CA PRO A 322 32.54 -10.43 -9.82
C PRO A 322 33.50 -9.39 -9.26
N LEU A 323 33.01 -8.58 -8.32
CA LEU A 323 33.75 -7.44 -7.75
C LEU A 323 35.12 -7.82 -7.17
N ALA A 324 35.22 -8.98 -6.53
CA ALA A 324 36.48 -9.47 -5.97
C ALA A 324 37.56 -9.68 -7.05
N ASP A 325 37.16 -10.20 -8.22
CA ASP A 325 38.07 -10.46 -9.34
C ASP A 325 38.49 -9.14 -10.00
N LEU A 326 37.59 -8.16 -10.08
CA LEU A 326 37.94 -6.81 -10.54
C LEU A 326 38.99 -6.16 -9.62
N ILE A 327 38.81 -6.24 -8.29
CA ILE A 327 39.77 -5.66 -7.34
C ILE A 327 41.11 -6.40 -7.37
N ALA A 328 41.11 -7.69 -7.70
CA ALA A 328 42.33 -8.45 -7.90
C ALA A 328 43.17 -7.88 -9.06
N LEU A 329 42.55 -7.36 -10.12
CA LEU A 329 43.25 -6.73 -11.26
C LEU A 329 43.97 -5.42 -10.89
N LEU A 330 43.64 -4.79 -9.76
CA LEU A 330 44.30 -3.59 -9.25
C LEU A 330 45.63 -3.90 -8.52
N GLU A 331 46.25 -5.06 -8.78
CA GLU A 331 47.52 -5.42 -8.15
C GLU A 331 48.68 -4.58 -8.69
N PRO A 332 49.33 -3.75 -7.84
CA PRO A 332 50.46 -2.96 -8.31
C PRO A 332 51.61 -3.89 -8.68
N THR A 333 52.03 -3.85 -9.94
CA THR A 333 53.24 -4.53 -10.39
C THR A 333 54.41 -3.56 -10.23
N VAL A 334 55.49 -4.01 -9.59
CA VAL A 334 56.65 -3.15 -9.32
C VAL A 334 57.28 -2.72 -10.64
N GLY A 335 57.33 -1.41 -10.90
CA GLY A 335 57.93 -0.82 -12.10
C GLY A 335 56.96 -0.48 -13.24
N THR A 336 55.65 -0.73 -13.07
CA THR A 336 54.61 -0.32 -14.03
C THR A 336 53.74 0.80 -13.46
N PRO A 337 53.00 1.55 -14.31
CA PRO A 337 51.96 2.46 -13.86
C PRO A 337 50.95 1.74 -12.95
N ALA A 338 50.37 2.47 -12.00
CA ALA A 338 49.34 1.90 -11.13
C ALA A 338 48.15 1.43 -11.99
N PRO A 339 47.73 0.16 -11.87
CA PRO A 339 46.60 -0.35 -12.64
C PRO A 339 45.32 0.40 -12.24
N ALA A 340 44.50 0.71 -13.24
CA ALA A 340 43.23 1.41 -13.04
C ALA A 340 42.13 0.70 -13.84
N ILE A 341 40.93 0.68 -13.26
CA ILE A 341 39.73 0.15 -13.92
C ILE A 341 38.87 1.32 -14.32
N VAL A 342 38.51 1.37 -15.60
CA VAL A 342 37.62 2.38 -16.14
C VAL A 342 36.18 1.97 -15.86
N VAL A 343 35.40 2.90 -15.30
CA VAL A 343 33.98 2.73 -15.02
C VAL A 343 33.18 3.77 -15.80
N GLY A 344 32.19 3.33 -16.59
CA GLY A 344 31.22 4.23 -17.22
C GLY A 344 31.61 4.86 -18.57
N GLY A 345 32.57 4.31 -19.31
CA GLY A 345 32.87 4.77 -20.67
C GLY A 345 33.68 3.79 -21.53
N ASP A 346 33.57 3.95 -22.86
CA ASP A 346 34.54 3.40 -23.83
C ASP A 346 35.81 4.25 -23.78
N LEU A 347 36.71 3.92 -22.85
CA LEU A 347 38.09 4.37 -22.93
C LEU A 347 38.86 3.24 -23.58
N ALA A 348 39.28 3.44 -24.83
CA ALA A 348 40.23 2.56 -25.48
C ALA A 348 41.45 2.45 -24.55
N VAL A 349 41.65 1.25 -23.99
CA VAL A 349 42.85 0.90 -23.23
C VAL A 349 43.99 0.94 -24.23
N GLY A 350 44.63 2.10 -24.34
CA GLY A 350 45.72 2.37 -25.27
C GLY A 350 47.02 1.77 -24.73
N GLU A 351 47.64 0.98 -25.59
CA GLU A 351 48.95 0.36 -25.46
C GLU A 351 50.05 1.30 -24.94
N GLU A 352 51.03 0.64 -24.33
CA GLU A 352 52.34 1.12 -23.88
C GLU A 352 52.91 2.29 -24.70
N ALA A 353 53.45 3.28 -23.98
CA ALA A 353 54.47 4.19 -24.50
C ALA A 353 55.71 4.13 -23.59
#